data_AF-B3GYZ3-F1
#
_entry.id   AF-B3GYZ3-F1
#
_cell.length_a   1.000
_cell.length_b   1.000
_cell.length_c   1.000
_cell.angle_alpha   90.00
_cell.angle_beta   90.00
_cell.angle_gamma   90.00
#
_symmetry.space_group_name_H-M   'P 1'
#
loop_
_entity.id
_entity.type
_entity.pdbx_description
1 polymer ?
#
loop_
_entity_poly.entity_id
_entity_poly.type
_entity_poly.pdbx_seq_one_letter_code
_entity_poly.pdbx_strand_id
1 'polypeptide(L)'
;MGTTKTTITNCSMKITKIRSQNSCSICGKTPVTRKFREEYYCANCYAQWFKKKTCKSCGQLTRIHREGELCLECEKLTDCVRCGKTSGTFEIGMISRYGAVCSSCTRYFREEIECSECGKMTRDRYRSPVTNESVCLQCYRRYTFATCKNCRRYRKVHNQEKQLCKKCDEKLLSTCPKCKGEMPSGYGNVCPDCARRSLLFNMIRLNGHILRNKAVKTAYKKFIFWYMRKCGISVALHKGADFMRFFIDCDEIWQQIPDYAELVTHFKPNGLRANLTVLRWLLDTNQIIVDEALKDDLAELERIQALFNKLKESVPCIASYYQKLQRRCDEGKTSLKSVRLALQPAIDLISTNEVTDYPTQDQLNQYLVKKSGQTAAITGFINHLKSEYHRELEIDRKLIQQIKTKQLKKHCSQRLIELYKKSELTDNEQMELIYVVLYSLHSVEIKKPKQDKILLLDGVAYYRSEDRDYFLPQDIYQRINPQFS
;
A
#
# COMPACT_ATOMS: atom_id res chain seq x y z
N MET A 1 25.24 -23.67 -48.51
CA MET A 1 23.85 -24.21 -48.50
C MET A 1 23.25 -23.83 -47.16
N GLY A 2 22.28 -22.94 -46.97
CA GLY A 2 21.31 -22.29 -47.84
C GLY A 2 20.12 -22.01 -46.91
N THR A 3 20.14 -20.87 -46.22
CA THR A 3 19.10 -20.47 -45.25
C THR A 3 17.83 -20.05 -45.98
N THR A 4 16.81 -20.91 -45.96
CA THR A 4 15.50 -20.61 -46.55
C THR A 4 14.68 -19.75 -45.59
N LYS A 5 14.69 -18.44 -45.85
CA LYS A 5 13.69 -17.48 -45.37
C LYS A 5 12.34 -17.83 -45.99
N THR A 6 11.36 -18.23 -45.20
CA THR A 6 9.97 -18.35 -45.65
C THR A 6 9.29 -16.99 -45.54
N THR A 7 9.17 -16.33 -46.69
CA THR A 7 8.41 -15.08 -46.87
C THR A 7 6.93 -15.35 -46.64
N ILE A 8 6.37 -14.83 -45.55
CA ILE A 8 4.91 -14.80 -45.33
C ILE A 8 4.33 -13.77 -46.30
N THR A 9 3.71 -14.24 -47.37
CA THR A 9 2.95 -13.40 -48.29
C THR A 9 1.62 -13.05 -47.61
N ASN A 10 1.46 -11.78 -47.22
CA ASN A 10 0.18 -11.22 -46.84
C ASN A 10 -0.81 -11.36 -48.01
N CYS A 11 -1.67 -12.38 -47.96
CA CYS A 11 -2.88 -12.41 -48.77
C CYS A 11 -3.88 -11.43 -48.14
N SER A 12 -3.85 -10.21 -48.67
CA SER A 12 -4.92 -9.24 -48.57
C SER A 12 -6.25 -9.89 -48.95
N MET A 13 -7.07 -10.21 -47.95
CA MET A 13 -8.46 -10.61 -48.18
C MET A 13 -9.20 -9.43 -48.79
N LYS A 14 -9.47 -9.54 -50.10
CA LYS A 14 -10.31 -8.63 -50.86
C LYS A 14 -11.62 -8.41 -50.10
N ILE A 15 -11.84 -7.16 -49.72
CA ILE A 15 -13.13 -6.62 -49.28
C ILE A 15 -14.16 -7.03 -50.34
N THR A 16 -14.94 -8.06 -50.04
CA THR A 16 -16.01 -8.54 -50.90
C THR A 16 -17.25 -7.75 -50.51
N LYS A 17 -17.74 -6.96 -51.46
CA LYS A 17 -19.02 -6.22 -51.47
C LYS A 17 -20.03 -6.77 -50.45
N ILE A 18 -20.57 -5.86 -49.64
CA ILE A 18 -21.76 -6.09 -48.80
C ILE A 18 -22.86 -6.68 -49.69
N ARG A 19 -23.03 -8.01 -49.66
CA ARG A 19 -24.13 -8.69 -50.34
C ARG A 19 -25.39 -8.47 -49.51
N SER A 20 -26.49 -8.10 -50.16
CA SER A 20 -27.77 -7.91 -49.48
C SER A 20 -28.17 -9.18 -48.72
N GLN A 21 -28.73 -9.01 -47.51
CA GLN A 21 -29.07 -10.09 -46.56
C GLN A 21 -30.05 -11.15 -47.11
N ASN A 22 -30.54 -10.98 -48.34
CA ASN A 22 -31.53 -11.84 -48.99
C ASN A 22 -30.97 -12.67 -50.16
N SER A 23 -29.65 -12.67 -50.38
CA SER A 23 -28.99 -13.40 -51.48
C SER A 23 -28.15 -14.59 -51.00
N CYS A 24 -28.06 -15.64 -51.83
CA CYS A 24 -27.27 -16.83 -51.53
C CYS A 24 -25.77 -16.48 -51.36
N SER A 25 -25.17 -16.84 -50.23
CA SER A 25 -23.75 -16.63 -49.92
C SER A 25 -22.81 -17.28 -50.93
N ILE A 26 -23.24 -18.38 -51.56
CA ILE A 26 -22.42 -19.12 -52.54
C ILE A 26 -22.55 -18.53 -53.94
N CYS A 27 -23.78 -18.41 -54.47
CA CYS A 27 -24.02 -18.06 -55.88
C CYS A 27 -24.66 -16.68 -56.12
N GLY A 28 -24.99 -15.93 -55.07
CA GLY A 28 -25.59 -14.60 -55.15
C GLY A 28 -27.07 -14.55 -55.56
N LYS A 29 -27.72 -15.69 -55.86
CA LYS A 29 -29.12 -15.74 -56.32
C LYS A 29 -30.14 -15.62 -55.19
N THR A 30 -31.32 -15.09 -55.50
CA THR A 30 -32.53 -15.01 -54.65
C THR A 30 -33.66 -15.88 -55.23
N PRO A 31 -34.61 -16.41 -54.44
CA PRO A 31 -34.70 -16.31 -52.99
C PRO A 31 -33.78 -17.32 -52.26
N VAL A 32 -33.40 -16.95 -51.04
CA VAL A 32 -32.71 -17.84 -50.09
C VAL A 32 -33.74 -18.71 -49.40
N THR A 33 -33.46 -20.01 -49.28
CA THR A 33 -34.37 -20.98 -48.65
C THR A 33 -33.87 -21.50 -47.31
N ARG A 34 -32.56 -21.39 -47.03
CA ARG A 34 -31.98 -21.89 -45.78
C ARG A 34 -30.84 -21.01 -45.28
N LYS A 35 -30.78 -20.81 -43.96
CA LYS A 35 -29.64 -20.24 -43.25
C LYS A 35 -28.92 -21.34 -42.45
N PHE A 36 -27.60 -21.42 -42.54
CA PHE A 36 -26.76 -22.36 -41.78
C PHE A 36 -25.40 -21.74 -41.49
N ARG A 37 -24.95 -21.76 -40.22
CA ARG A 37 -23.64 -21.21 -39.77
C ARG A 37 -23.33 -19.81 -40.33
N GLU A 38 -24.33 -18.92 -40.27
CA GLU A 38 -24.29 -17.53 -40.76
C GLU A 38 -24.28 -17.34 -42.30
N GLU A 39 -24.25 -18.43 -43.06
CA GLU A 39 -24.38 -18.40 -44.52
C GLU A 39 -25.82 -18.66 -44.98
N TYR A 40 -26.15 -18.10 -46.14
CA TYR A 40 -27.46 -18.20 -46.77
C TYR A 40 -27.36 -19.05 -48.05
N TYR A 41 -28.29 -19.99 -48.22
CA TYR A 41 -28.30 -20.92 -49.34
C TYR A 41 -29.62 -20.80 -50.12
N CYS A 42 -29.55 -20.65 -51.44
CA CYS A 42 -30.70 -20.89 -52.32
C CYS A 42 -30.97 -22.40 -52.44
N ALA A 43 -32.13 -22.79 -52.96
CA ALA A 43 -32.52 -24.21 -53.07
C ALA A 43 -31.46 -25.09 -53.76
N ASN A 44 -30.86 -24.62 -54.85
CA ASN A 44 -29.84 -25.36 -55.59
C ASN A 44 -28.53 -25.52 -54.79
N CYS A 45 -28.04 -24.44 -54.18
CA CYS A 45 -26.85 -24.50 -53.34
C CYS A 45 -27.10 -25.35 -52.08
N TYR A 46 -28.29 -25.28 -51.49
CA TYR A 46 -28.66 -26.15 -50.38
C TYR A 46 -28.62 -27.63 -50.79
N ALA A 47 -29.22 -28.00 -51.92
CA ALA A 47 -29.18 -29.38 -52.41
C ALA A 47 -27.75 -29.86 -52.74
N GLN A 48 -26.89 -28.95 -53.20
CA GLN A 48 -25.51 -29.24 -53.54
C GLN A 48 -24.64 -29.41 -52.28
N TRP A 49 -24.74 -28.51 -51.31
CA TRP A 49 -23.90 -28.44 -50.10
C TRP A 49 -24.42 -29.29 -48.93
N PHE A 50 -25.69 -29.71 -48.97
CA PHE A 50 -26.29 -30.61 -47.99
C PHE A 50 -26.66 -31.94 -48.65
N LYS A 51 -25.83 -32.95 -48.43
CA LYS A 51 -25.99 -34.30 -48.99
C LYS A 51 -26.80 -35.16 -48.03
N LYS A 52 -27.63 -36.06 -48.59
CA LYS A 52 -28.31 -37.08 -47.78
C LYS A 52 -27.23 -38.03 -47.23
N LYS A 53 -27.07 -38.05 -45.92
CA LYS A 53 -26.13 -38.90 -45.18
C LYS A 53 -26.82 -39.45 -43.94
N THR A 54 -26.35 -40.58 -43.46
CA THR A 54 -26.77 -41.14 -42.17
C THR A 54 -26.12 -40.31 -41.05
N CYS A 55 -26.92 -39.79 -40.13
CA CYS A 55 -26.40 -39.07 -38.96
C CYS A 55 -25.66 -40.04 -38.02
N LYS A 56 -24.43 -39.70 -37.60
CA LYS A 56 -23.64 -40.57 -36.69
C LYS A 56 -24.27 -40.77 -35.31
N SER A 57 -25.12 -39.85 -34.84
CA SER A 57 -25.74 -39.91 -33.52
C SER A 57 -27.11 -40.59 -33.53
N CYS A 58 -28.05 -40.16 -34.38
CA CYS A 58 -29.41 -40.71 -34.41
C CYS A 58 -29.64 -41.79 -35.47
N GLY A 59 -28.67 -42.07 -36.35
CA GLY A 59 -28.78 -43.07 -37.41
C GLY A 59 -29.76 -42.71 -38.55
N GLN A 60 -30.43 -41.56 -38.49
CA GLN A 60 -31.42 -41.19 -39.51
C GLN A 60 -30.78 -40.64 -40.79
N LEU A 61 -31.36 -41.00 -41.94
CA LEU A 61 -30.95 -40.50 -43.26
C LEU A 61 -31.50 -39.08 -43.48
N THR A 62 -30.65 -38.07 -43.28
CA THR A 62 -31.04 -36.65 -43.36
C THR A 62 -30.06 -35.85 -44.21
N ARG A 63 -30.45 -34.63 -44.62
CA ARG A 63 -29.55 -33.73 -45.36
C ARG A 63 -28.56 -33.07 -44.39
N ILE A 64 -27.31 -33.52 -44.41
CA ILE A 64 -26.21 -33.01 -43.58
C ILE A 64 -25.26 -32.21 -44.47
N HIS A 65 -24.69 -31.13 -43.92
CA HIS A 65 -23.67 -30.34 -44.62
C HIS A 65 -22.52 -31.26 -45.07
N ARG A 66 -21.88 -30.98 -46.22
CA ARG A 66 -20.82 -31.83 -46.79
C ARG A 66 -19.72 -32.20 -45.80
N GLU A 67 -19.32 -31.24 -44.96
CA GLU A 67 -18.30 -31.40 -43.92
C GLU A 67 -18.86 -31.84 -42.55
N GLY A 68 -20.18 -31.96 -42.42
CA GLY A 68 -20.83 -32.35 -41.18
C GLY A 68 -21.04 -33.86 -41.07
N GLU A 69 -21.10 -34.33 -39.82
CA GLU A 69 -21.35 -35.75 -39.47
C GLU A 69 -22.65 -35.95 -38.68
N LEU A 70 -23.18 -34.88 -38.09
CA LEU A 70 -24.39 -34.86 -37.29
C LEU A 70 -25.49 -34.09 -38.02
N CYS A 71 -26.74 -34.53 -37.85
CA CYS A 71 -27.89 -33.73 -38.26
C CYS A 71 -28.05 -32.52 -37.32
N LEU A 72 -28.76 -31.49 -37.76
CA LEU A 72 -28.92 -30.26 -37.00
C LEU A 72 -29.55 -30.49 -35.61
N GLU A 73 -30.49 -31.42 -35.49
CA GLU A 73 -31.11 -31.73 -34.20
C GLU A 73 -30.12 -32.42 -33.25
N CYS A 74 -29.24 -33.28 -33.74
CA CYS A 74 -28.15 -33.85 -32.94
C CYS A 74 -27.07 -32.82 -32.60
N GLU A 75 -26.75 -31.88 -33.50
CA GLU A 75 -25.82 -30.79 -33.19
C GLU A 75 -26.33 -29.92 -32.02
N LYS A 76 -27.64 -29.69 -31.92
CA LYS A 76 -28.26 -28.96 -30.81
C LYS A 76 -28.14 -29.67 -29.45
N LEU A 77 -27.99 -30.99 -29.46
CA LEU A 77 -27.85 -31.82 -28.26
C LEU A 77 -26.40 -31.94 -27.79
N THR A 78 -25.46 -31.24 -28.42
CA THR A 78 -24.08 -31.16 -27.97
C THR A 78 -23.93 -30.16 -26.83
N ASP A 79 -22.96 -30.41 -25.94
CA ASP A 79 -22.60 -29.47 -24.89
C ASP A 79 -22.08 -28.16 -25.48
N CYS A 80 -22.19 -27.06 -24.72
CA CYS A 80 -21.70 -25.78 -25.19
C CYS A 80 -20.18 -25.85 -25.41
N VAL A 81 -19.74 -25.77 -26.67
CA VAL A 81 -18.33 -25.91 -27.08
C VAL A 81 -17.37 -25.03 -26.28
N ARG A 82 -17.80 -23.83 -25.88
CA ARG A 82 -16.94 -22.90 -25.12
C ARG A 82 -16.89 -23.13 -23.62
N CYS A 83 -18.02 -23.37 -22.97
CA CYS A 83 -18.10 -23.39 -21.50
C CYS A 83 -18.35 -24.79 -20.93
N GLY A 84 -18.52 -25.80 -21.78
CA GLY A 84 -18.81 -27.17 -21.37
C GLY A 84 -20.17 -27.34 -20.68
N LYS A 85 -21.05 -26.34 -20.74
CA LYS A 85 -22.37 -26.46 -20.14
C LYS A 85 -23.14 -27.59 -20.84
N THR A 86 -23.72 -28.48 -20.05
CA THR A 86 -24.42 -29.68 -20.52
C THR A 86 -25.62 -29.35 -21.39
N SER A 87 -25.80 -30.07 -22.49
CA SER A 87 -26.96 -29.92 -23.38
C SER A 87 -28.29 -30.05 -22.63
N GLY A 88 -29.32 -29.35 -23.10
CA GLY A 88 -30.63 -29.27 -22.44
C GLY A 88 -30.72 -28.32 -21.23
N THR A 89 -29.59 -27.90 -20.64
CA THR A 89 -29.57 -26.96 -19.50
C THR A 89 -29.43 -25.48 -19.91
N PHE A 90 -29.43 -25.19 -21.21
CA PHE A 90 -29.25 -23.84 -21.74
C PHE A 90 -30.00 -23.61 -23.06
N GLU A 91 -30.32 -22.34 -23.30
CA GLU A 91 -30.82 -21.89 -24.59
C GLU A 91 -29.68 -21.80 -25.62
N ILE A 92 -29.87 -22.45 -26.76
CA ILE A 92 -28.92 -22.47 -27.86
C ILE A 92 -28.92 -21.10 -28.53
N GLY A 93 -27.78 -20.40 -28.48
CA GLY A 93 -27.62 -19.10 -29.11
C GLY A 93 -27.16 -19.19 -30.56
N MET A 94 -26.31 -20.16 -30.89
CA MET A 94 -25.89 -20.48 -32.26
C MET A 94 -25.33 -21.90 -32.37
N ILE A 95 -25.25 -22.41 -33.60
CA ILE A 95 -24.48 -23.61 -33.94
C ILE A 95 -23.21 -23.16 -34.68
N SER A 96 -22.06 -23.35 -34.04
CA SER A 96 -20.75 -23.06 -34.63
C SER A 96 -20.26 -24.22 -35.49
N ARG A 97 -19.10 -24.06 -36.16
CA ARG A 97 -18.46 -25.18 -36.89
C ARG A 97 -18.13 -26.37 -35.98
N TYR A 98 -17.92 -26.11 -34.70
CA TYR A 98 -17.49 -27.07 -33.70
C TYR A 98 -18.63 -27.64 -32.84
N GLY A 99 -19.88 -27.17 -33.03
CA GLY A 99 -21.04 -27.61 -32.24
C GLY A 99 -21.84 -26.47 -31.61
N ALA A 100 -22.74 -26.81 -30.70
CA ALA A 100 -23.67 -25.86 -30.07
C ALA A 100 -22.96 -24.86 -29.15
N VAL A 101 -23.48 -23.64 -29.11
CA VAL A 101 -23.00 -22.57 -28.24
C VAL A 101 -24.18 -21.96 -27.50
N CYS A 102 -24.09 -21.89 -26.17
CA CYS A 102 -25.14 -21.27 -25.35
C CYS A 102 -25.23 -19.76 -25.61
N SER A 103 -26.41 -19.18 -25.40
CA SER A 103 -26.70 -17.75 -25.60
C SER A 103 -25.68 -16.81 -24.93
N SER A 104 -25.21 -17.17 -23.73
CA SER A 104 -24.20 -16.42 -22.99
C SER A 104 -22.81 -16.48 -23.64
N CYS A 105 -22.47 -17.58 -24.31
CA CYS A 105 -21.18 -17.76 -24.99
C CYS A 105 -21.19 -17.25 -26.44
N THR A 106 -22.34 -16.95 -27.05
CA THR A 106 -22.43 -16.48 -28.45
C THR A 106 -21.55 -15.26 -28.72
N ARG A 107 -21.39 -14.32 -27.76
CA ARG A 107 -20.46 -13.17 -27.90
C ARG A 107 -19.01 -13.58 -28.21
N TYR A 108 -18.64 -14.80 -27.81
CA TYR A 108 -17.41 -15.57 -28.07
C TYR A 108 -17.02 -15.63 -29.54
N PHE A 109 -18.04 -15.91 -30.34
CA PHE A 109 -17.92 -16.41 -31.70
C PHE A 109 -18.31 -15.34 -32.74
N ARG A 110 -18.64 -14.13 -32.28
CA ARG A 110 -18.94 -13.00 -33.15
C ARG A 110 -17.68 -12.29 -33.57
N GLU A 111 -17.67 -11.80 -34.81
CA GLU A 111 -16.68 -10.85 -35.28
C GLU A 111 -16.78 -9.52 -34.52
N GLU A 112 -15.60 -8.92 -34.33
CA GLU A 112 -15.44 -7.60 -33.73
C GLU A 112 -15.86 -6.52 -34.72
N ILE A 113 -16.66 -5.58 -34.24
CA ILE A 113 -17.11 -4.41 -34.98
C ILE A 113 -16.76 -3.15 -34.19
N GLU A 114 -16.56 -2.05 -34.92
CA GLU A 114 -16.27 -0.75 -34.33
C GLU A 114 -17.49 -0.22 -33.58
N CYS A 115 -17.28 0.28 -32.37
CA CYS A 115 -18.33 0.94 -31.59
C CYS A 115 -18.59 2.35 -32.15
N SER A 116 -19.83 2.64 -32.55
CA SER A 116 -20.13 3.93 -33.21
C SER A 116 -19.88 5.16 -32.34
N GLU A 117 -19.91 5.04 -31.00
CA GLU A 117 -19.64 6.16 -30.09
C GLU A 117 -18.17 6.34 -29.67
N CYS A 118 -17.34 5.29 -29.67
CA CYS A 118 -15.98 5.38 -29.12
C CYS A 118 -14.88 4.81 -30.00
N GLY A 119 -15.21 4.29 -31.18
CA GLY A 119 -14.26 3.75 -32.15
C GLY A 119 -13.56 2.45 -31.73
N LYS A 120 -13.87 1.89 -30.54
CA LYS A 120 -13.23 0.66 -30.08
C LYS A 120 -13.85 -0.57 -30.74
N MET A 121 -13.00 -1.46 -31.25
CA MET A 121 -13.40 -2.79 -31.72
C MET A 121 -13.97 -3.62 -30.56
N THR A 122 -15.16 -4.18 -30.75
CA THR A 122 -15.86 -4.94 -29.71
C THR A 122 -16.73 -6.05 -30.29
N ARG A 123 -16.89 -7.12 -29.51
CA ARG A 123 -17.88 -8.19 -29.78
C ARG A 123 -19.24 -7.90 -29.14
N ASP A 124 -19.30 -6.88 -28.28
CA ASP A 124 -20.54 -6.44 -27.64
C ASP A 124 -21.39 -5.66 -28.65
N ARG A 125 -22.66 -6.03 -28.77
CA ARG A 125 -23.60 -5.43 -29.73
C ARG A 125 -24.84 -4.91 -28.99
N TYR A 126 -24.68 -3.82 -28.25
CA TYR A 126 -25.80 -3.12 -27.61
C TYR A 126 -26.33 -2.05 -28.54
N ARG A 127 -27.61 -1.69 -28.42
CA ARG A 127 -28.20 -0.57 -29.16
C ARG A 127 -28.15 0.68 -28.31
N SER A 128 -27.56 1.76 -28.84
CA SER A 128 -27.56 3.05 -28.16
C SER A 128 -29.01 3.54 -28.00
N PRO A 129 -29.46 3.92 -26.80
CA PRO A 129 -30.79 4.49 -26.62
C PRO A 129 -30.98 5.82 -27.37
N VAL A 130 -29.90 6.49 -27.78
CA VAL A 130 -29.93 7.80 -28.44
C VAL A 130 -29.92 7.66 -29.96
N THR A 131 -28.94 6.93 -30.51
CA THR A 131 -28.74 6.82 -31.98
C THR A 131 -29.30 5.53 -32.58
N ASN A 132 -29.71 4.56 -31.75
CA ASN A 132 -30.09 3.21 -32.15
C ASN A 132 -28.99 2.43 -32.93
N GLU A 133 -27.76 2.91 -32.90
CA GLU A 133 -26.61 2.24 -33.51
C GLU A 133 -25.97 1.22 -32.57
N SER A 134 -25.08 0.38 -33.13
CA SER A 134 -24.36 -0.64 -32.36
C SER A 134 -23.22 -0.02 -31.54
N VAL A 135 -23.27 -0.21 -30.23
CA VAL A 135 -22.29 0.33 -29.28
C VAL A 135 -21.77 -0.75 -28.33
N CYS A 136 -20.58 -0.51 -27.77
CA CYS A 136 -19.98 -1.37 -26.77
C CYS A 136 -20.73 -1.30 -25.42
N LEU A 137 -20.51 -2.28 -24.53
CA LEU A 137 -21.13 -2.32 -23.21
C LEU A 137 -20.83 -1.07 -22.37
N GLN A 138 -19.63 -0.51 -22.48
CA GLN A 138 -19.24 0.67 -21.71
C GLN A 138 -20.03 1.90 -22.14
N CYS A 139 -20.15 2.15 -23.44
CA CYS A 139 -20.98 3.24 -23.98
C CYS A 139 -22.45 3.04 -23.64
N TYR A 140 -22.98 1.82 -23.81
CA TYR A 140 -24.36 1.51 -23.43
C TYR A 140 -24.67 1.78 -21.94
N ARG A 141 -23.71 1.47 -21.05
CA ARG A 141 -23.85 1.70 -19.61
C ARG A 141 -23.95 3.18 -19.24
N ARG A 142 -23.36 4.10 -20.01
CA ARG A 142 -23.42 5.54 -19.72
C ARG A 142 -24.86 6.07 -19.68
N TYR A 143 -25.73 5.55 -20.54
CA TYR A 143 -27.12 6.00 -20.65
C TYR A 143 -28.08 5.20 -19.79
N THR A 144 -27.78 3.93 -19.52
CA THR A 144 -28.75 2.99 -18.96
C THR A 144 -28.43 2.54 -17.53
N PHE A 145 -27.22 2.79 -17.03
CA PHE A 145 -26.78 2.36 -15.70
C PHE A 145 -26.48 3.55 -14.81
N ALA A 146 -26.93 3.47 -13.56
CA ALA A 146 -26.57 4.41 -12.52
C ALA A 146 -26.55 3.69 -11.16
N THR A 147 -26.07 4.39 -10.15
CA THR A 147 -26.16 3.92 -8.76
C THR A 147 -27.61 4.04 -8.30
N CYS A 148 -28.24 2.91 -7.97
CA CYS A 148 -29.63 2.91 -7.47
C CYS A 148 -29.73 3.68 -6.14
N LYS A 149 -30.68 4.62 -6.00
CA LYS A 149 -30.84 5.43 -4.79
C LYS A 149 -31.17 4.62 -3.53
N ASN A 150 -31.89 3.51 -3.69
CA ASN A 150 -32.26 2.63 -2.58
C ASN A 150 -31.14 1.63 -2.22
N CYS A 151 -30.80 0.68 -3.10
CA CYS A 151 -29.80 -0.35 -2.78
C CYS A 151 -28.32 0.04 -3.01
N ARG A 152 -28.05 1.26 -3.48
CA ARG A 152 -26.71 1.83 -3.71
C ARG A 152 -25.76 1.03 -4.61
N ARG A 153 -26.24 0.03 -5.37
CA ARG A 153 -25.41 -0.69 -6.36
C ARG A 153 -25.54 -0.08 -7.76
N TYR A 154 -24.42 0.03 -8.47
CA TYR A 154 -24.37 0.42 -9.88
C TYR A 154 -24.96 -0.68 -10.78
N ARG A 155 -26.09 -0.39 -11.42
CA ARG A 155 -26.78 -1.34 -12.31
C ARG A 155 -27.75 -0.62 -13.26
N LYS A 156 -28.36 -1.36 -14.18
CA LYS A 156 -29.37 -0.82 -15.10
C LYS A 156 -30.53 -0.19 -14.32
N VAL A 157 -30.81 1.08 -14.60
CA VAL A 157 -31.92 1.84 -14.02
C VAL A 157 -33.19 1.46 -14.76
N HIS A 158 -34.27 1.22 -14.01
CA HIS A 158 -35.60 0.94 -14.57
C HIS A 158 -36.47 2.19 -14.54
N ASN A 159 -36.48 2.88 -13.40
CA ASN A 159 -37.18 4.15 -13.20
C ASN A 159 -36.16 5.29 -13.16
N GLN A 160 -36.13 6.14 -14.19
CA GLN A 160 -35.15 7.22 -14.33
C GLN A 160 -35.38 8.34 -13.30
N GLU A 161 -36.62 8.73 -13.05
CA GLU A 161 -36.97 9.79 -12.09
C GLU A 161 -36.54 9.44 -10.66
N LYS A 162 -36.89 8.23 -10.21
CA LYS A 162 -36.53 7.74 -8.87
C LYS A 162 -35.12 7.16 -8.82
N GLN A 163 -34.48 6.97 -9.98
CA GLN A 163 -33.17 6.33 -10.14
C GLN A 163 -33.11 4.98 -9.38
N LEU A 164 -34.12 4.14 -9.61
CA LEU A 164 -34.26 2.82 -8.99
C LEU A 164 -33.98 1.72 -10.01
N CYS A 165 -33.36 0.64 -9.53
CA CYS A 165 -33.27 -0.59 -10.30
C CYS A 165 -34.61 -1.34 -10.25
N LYS A 166 -34.87 -2.20 -11.24
CA LYS A 166 -36.13 -2.96 -11.37
C LYS A 166 -36.63 -3.55 -10.03
N LYS A 167 -35.78 -4.32 -9.35
CA LYS A 167 -36.14 -4.93 -8.06
C LYS A 167 -36.53 -3.94 -6.97
N CYS A 168 -35.86 -2.79 -6.88
CA CYS A 168 -36.15 -1.75 -5.88
C CYS A 168 -37.38 -0.92 -6.23
N ASP A 169 -37.70 -0.83 -7.53
CA ASP A 169 -38.87 -0.09 -8.02
C ASP A 169 -40.14 -0.92 -7.83
N GLU A 170 -40.09 -2.22 -8.15
CA GLU A 170 -41.19 -3.18 -7.91
C GLU A 170 -41.47 -3.37 -6.42
N LYS A 171 -40.41 -3.46 -5.60
CA LYS A 171 -40.53 -3.62 -4.15
C LYS A 171 -39.37 -2.89 -3.46
N LEU A 172 -39.64 -1.87 -2.66
CA LEU A 172 -38.57 -1.09 -2.05
C LEU A 172 -37.73 -1.93 -1.06
N LEU A 173 -38.39 -2.67 -0.17
CA LEU A 173 -37.76 -3.49 0.86
C LEU A 173 -38.13 -4.96 0.72
N SER A 174 -37.19 -5.85 0.97
CA SER A 174 -37.41 -7.29 1.13
C SER A 174 -36.85 -7.77 2.45
N THR A 175 -37.36 -8.89 2.94
CA THR A 175 -36.89 -9.53 4.17
C THR A 175 -35.76 -10.49 3.85
N CYS A 176 -34.67 -10.43 4.61
CA CYS A 176 -33.58 -11.38 4.51
C CYS A 176 -34.04 -12.76 5.02
N PRO A 177 -33.97 -13.85 4.23
CA PRO A 177 -34.37 -15.17 4.67
C PRO A 177 -33.49 -15.72 5.81
N LYS A 178 -32.26 -15.21 5.99
CA LYS A 178 -31.32 -15.67 7.03
C LYS A 178 -31.54 -15.02 8.40
N CYS A 179 -31.75 -13.70 8.44
CA CYS A 179 -31.90 -12.95 9.70
C CYS A 179 -33.27 -12.32 9.90
N LYS A 180 -34.18 -12.47 8.93
CA LYS A 180 -35.51 -11.84 8.87
C LYS A 180 -35.53 -10.31 8.87
N GLY A 181 -34.38 -9.64 8.97
CA GLY A 181 -34.26 -8.18 8.89
C GLY A 181 -34.59 -7.63 7.51
N GLU A 182 -35.03 -6.38 7.48
CA GLU A 182 -35.35 -5.64 6.26
C GLU A 182 -34.08 -5.23 5.50
N MET A 183 -34.15 -5.26 4.18
CA MET A 183 -33.08 -4.80 3.30
C MET A 183 -33.67 -4.26 1.99
N PRO A 184 -32.97 -3.40 1.25
CA PRO A 184 -33.38 -3.03 -0.10
C PRO A 184 -33.51 -4.26 -0.99
N SER A 185 -34.63 -4.42 -1.69
CA SER A 185 -34.88 -5.61 -2.55
C SER A 185 -33.82 -5.81 -3.64
N GLY A 186 -33.12 -4.75 -4.01
CA GLY A 186 -31.98 -4.79 -4.91
C GLY A 186 -30.83 -5.69 -4.42
N TYR A 187 -30.73 -6.02 -3.14
CA TYR A 187 -29.70 -6.96 -2.62
C TYR A 187 -29.96 -8.42 -3.02
N GLY A 188 -31.19 -8.78 -3.39
CA GLY A 188 -31.56 -10.14 -3.77
C GLY A 188 -31.94 -10.98 -2.55
N ASN A 189 -31.24 -12.09 -2.33
CA ASN A 189 -31.66 -13.13 -1.37
C ASN A 189 -30.95 -13.05 -0.02
N VAL A 190 -29.95 -12.19 0.16
CA VAL A 190 -29.19 -12.12 1.41
C VAL A 190 -28.81 -10.67 1.70
N CYS A 191 -29.03 -10.21 2.94
CA CYS A 191 -28.65 -8.87 3.35
C CYS A 191 -27.12 -8.70 3.44
N PRO A 192 -26.62 -7.46 3.41
CA PRO A 192 -25.18 -7.18 3.49
C PRO A 192 -24.50 -7.80 4.71
N ASP A 193 -25.15 -7.82 5.87
CA ASP A 193 -24.60 -8.37 7.11
C ASP A 193 -24.46 -9.89 7.05
N CYS A 194 -25.52 -10.58 6.64
CA CYS A 194 -25.50 -12.02 6.47
C CYS A 194 -24.52 -12.47 5.37
N ALA A 195 -24.38 -11.67 4.31
CA ALA A 195 -23.37 -11.91 3.27
C ALA A 195 -21.96 -11.78 3.85
N ARG A 196 -21.65 -10.69 4.56
CA ARG A 196 -20.35 -10.50 5.25
C ARG A 196 -20.06 -11.58 6.28
N ARG A 197 -21.05 -12.01 7.06
CA ARG A 197 -20.91 -13.17 7.99
C ARG A 197 -20.52 -14.43 7.26
N SER A 198 -21.21 -14.74 6.18
CA SER A 198 -20.91 -15.93 5.37
C SER A 198 -19.48 -15.88 4.81
N LEU A 199 -19.03 -14.71 4.34
CA LEU A 199 -17.66 -14.51 3.88
C LEU A 199 -16.63 -14.66 5.01
N LEU A 200 -16.89 -14.08 6.19
CA LEU A 200 -16.00 -14.21 7.34
C LEU A 200 -15.86 -15.67 7.79
N PHE A 201 -16.97 -16.40 7.88
CA PHE A 201 -16.93 -17.83 8.23
C PHE A 201 -16.17 -18.66 7.20
N ASN A 202 -16.34 -18.36 5.91
CA ASN A 202 -15.55 -19.00 4.85
C ASN A 202 -14.06 -18.69 4.99
N MET A 203 -13.68 -17.44 5.27
CA MET A 203 -12.29 -17.06 5.53
C MET A 203 -11.71 -17.82 6.73
N ILE A 204 -12.43 -17.86 7.86
CA ILE A 204 -12.00 -18.62 9.05
C ILE A 204 -11.80 -20.09 8.71
N ARG A 205 -12.71 -20.69 7.94
CA ARG A 205 -12.62 -22.09 7.51
C ARG A 205 -11.40 -22.32 6.62
N LEU A 206 -11.20 -21.51 5.58
CA LEU A 206 -10.08 -21.62 4.65
C LEU A 206 -8.74 -21.44 5.37
N ASN A 207 -8.60 -20.38 6.15
CA ASN A 207 -7.39 -20.11 6.92
C ASN A 207 -7.13 -21.19 7.98
N GLY A 208 -8.18 -21.77 8.54
CA GLY A 208 -8.08 -22.90 9.46
C GLY A 208 -7.49 -24.16 8.83
N HIS A 209 -7.49 -24.32 7.50
CA HIS A 209 -6.82 -25.42 6.82
C HIS A 209 -5.29 -25.23 6.69
N ILE A 210 -4.80 -23.99 6.81
CA ILE A 210 -3.36 -23.69 6.74
C ILE A 210 -2.66 -24.16 8.01
N LEU A 211 -3.31 -23.98 9.16
CA LEU A 211 -2.79 -24.39 10.45
C LEU A 211 -2.88 -25.93 10.59
N ARG A 212 -1.93 -26.54 11.29
CA ARG A 212 -1.87 -27.98 11.55
C ARG A 212 -2.47 -28.30 12.93
N ASN A 213 -2.03 -27.60 13.96
CA ASN A 213 -2.34 -27.93 15.36
C ASN A 213 -3.70 -27.39 15.80
N LYS A 214 -4.41 -28.21 16.60
CA LYS A 214 -5.76 -27.89 17.08
C LYS A 214 -5.78 -26.71 18.06
N ALA A 215 -4.74 -26.56 18.88
CA ALA A 215 -4.59 -25.46 19.83
C ALA A 215 -4.56 -24.11 19.09
N VAL A 216 -3.66 -23.98 18.11
CA VAL A 216 -3.50 -22.74 17.33
C VAL A 216 -4.72 -22.46 16.45
N LYS A 217 -5.34 -23.48 15.83
CA LYS A 217 -6.64 -23.33 15.13
C LYS A 217 -7.73 -22.73 16.01
N THR A 218 -7.79 -23.18 17.26
CA THR A 218 -8.79 -22.73 18.22
C THR A 218 -8.48 -21.30 18.67
N ALA A 219 -7.21 -20.99 18.92
CA ALA A 219 -6.74 -19.65 19.24
C ALA A 219 -7.07 -18.66 18.11
N TYR A 220 -6.74 -18.99 16.85
CA TYR A 220 -7.07 -18.16 15.70
C TYR A 220 -8.58 -17.88 15.57
N LYS A 221 -9.42 -18.91 15.72
CA LYS A 221 -10.88 -18.74 15.71
C LYS A 221 -11.33 -17.79 16.82
N LYS A 222 -10.87 -18.01 18.06
CA LYS A 222 -11.19 -17.15 19.21
C LYS A 222 -10.75 -15.70 18.98
N PHE A 223 -9.56 -15.50 18.42
CA PHE A 223 -9.03 -14.20 18.03
C PHE A 223 -9.95 -13.50 17.01
N ILE A 224 -10.32 -14.16 15.90
CA ILE A 224 -11.17 -13.53 14.88
C ILE A 224 -12.56 -13.18 15.45
N PHE A 225 -13.13 -14.01 16.33
CA PHE A 225 -14.40 -13.68 16.98
C PHE A 225 -14.27 -12.50 17.95
N TRP A 226 -13.20 -12.44 18.74
CA TRP A 226 -12.90 -11.28 19.59
C TRP A 226 -12.72 -10.01 18.76
N TYR A 227 -11.97 -10.10 17.65
CA TYR A 227 -11.69 -8.97 16.76
C TYR A 227 -12.96 -8.46 16.07
N MET A 228 -13.81 -9.38 15.61
CA MET A 228 -15.14 -9.07 15.08
C MET A 228 -16.01 -8.35 16.11
N ARG A 229 -15.98 -8.74 17.38
CA ARG A 229 -16.74 -8.07 18.45
C ARG A 229 -16.22 -6.66 18.74
N LYS A 230 -14.91 -6.44 18.66
CA LYS A 230 -14.28 -5.13 18.96
C LYS A 230 -14.40 -4.13 17.81
N CYS A 231 -14.17 -4.55 16.56
CA CYS A 231 -14.05 -3.64 15.41
C CYS A 231 -15.16 -3.81 14.37
N GLY A 232 -16.07 -4.77 14.57
CA GLY A 232 -17.14 -5.08 13.64
C GLY A 232 -16.71 -5.99 12.49
N ILE A 233 -17.72 -6.50 11.78
CA ILE A 233 -17.54 -7.60 10.83
C ILE A 233 -16.77 -7.24 9.57
N SER A 234 -16.95 -6.03 9.03
CA SER A 234 -16.22 -5.60 7.84
C SER A 234 -14.72 -5.52 8.10
N VAL A 235 -14.33 -4.95 9.23
CA VAL A 235 -12.91 -4.79 9.58
C VAL A 235 -12.28 -6.16 9.80
N ALA A 236 -12.95 -7.05 10.54
CA ALA A 236 -12.47 -8.42 10.74
C ALA A 236 -12.34 -9.23 9.43
N LEU A 237 -13.25 -9.03 8.47
CA LEU A 237 -13.17 -9.68 7.17
C LEU A 237 -12.00 -9.15 6.33
N HIS A 238 -11.75 -7.84 6.33
CA HIS A 238 -10.68 -7.24 5.54
C HIS A 238 -9.29 -7.47 6.12
N LYS A 239 -9.14 -7.36 7.44
CA LYS A 239 -7.84 -7.46 8.13
C LYS A 239 -7.54 -8.82 8.74
N GLY A 240 -8.51 -9.74 8.77
CA GLY A 240 -8.34 -11.05 9.42
C GLY A 240 -7.19 -11.87 8.84
N ALA A 241 -6.91 -11.72 7.54
CA ALA A 241 -5.80 -12.39 6.87
C ALA A 241 -4.43 -11.81 7.24
N ASP A 242 -4.34 -10.52 7.58
CA ASP A 242 -3.08 -9.84 7.92
C ASP A 242 -2.41 -10.46 9.15
N PHE A 243 -3.22 -11.01 10.07
CA PHE A 243 -2.75 -11.64 11.30
C PHE A 243 -2.34 -13.11 11.11
N MET A 244 -2.55 -13.70 9.93
CA MET A 244 -2.29 -15.13 9.71
C MET A 244 -0.83 -15.49 9.92
N ARG A 245 0.10 -14.60 9.55
CA ARG A 245 1.54 -14.88 9.68
C ARG A 245 1.92 -15.21 11.13
N PHE A 246 1.40 -14.45 12.10
CA PHE A 246 1.60 -14.71 13.52
C PHE A 246 1.16 -16.12 13.93
N PHE A 247 -0.03 -16.55 13.50
CA PHE A 247 -0.55 -17.87 13.86
C PHE A 247 0.16 -19.01 13.13
N ILE A 248 0.68 -18.77 11.91
CA ILE A 248 1.54 -19.73 11.21
C ILE A 248 2.85 -19.93 11.98
N ASP A 249 3.52 -18.83 12.36
CA ASP A 249 4.75 -18.92 13.14
C ASP A 249 4.51 -19.63 14.49
N CYS A 250 3.37 -19.35 15.16
CA CYS A 250 2.97 -20.07 16.38
C CYS A 250 2.79 -21.58 16.15
N ASP A 251 2.15 -21.96 15.04
CA ASP A 251 1.86 -23.34 14.69
C ASP A 251 3.10 -24.15 14.28
N GLU A 252 4.05 -23.52 13.59
CA GLU A 252 5.28 -24.15 13.11
C GLU A 252 6.32 -24.33 14.22
N ILE A 253 6.47 -23.34 15.11
CA ILE A 253 7.56 -23.32 16.10
C ILE A 253 7.15 -23.98 17.41
N TRP A 254 6.01 -23.56 17.98
CA TRP A 254 5.59 -23.99 19.33
C TRP A 254 4.39 -24.94 19.31
N GLN A 255 3.66 -25.04 18.18
CA GLN A 255 2.44 -25.86 18.04
C GLN A 255 1.27 -25.45 18.96
N GLN A 256 1.45 -24.35 19.70
CA GLN A 256 0.50 -23.72 20.60
C GLN A 256 0.74 -22.21 20.64
N ILE A 257 -0.05 -21.46 21.41
CA ILE A 257 0.25 -20.05 21.67
C ILE A 257 1.32 -20.02 22.77
N PRO A 258 2.54 -19.52 22.48
CA PRO A 258 3.62 -19.46 23.45
C PRO A 258 3.42 -18.34 24.48
N ASP A 259 4.25 -18.34 25.53
CA ASP A 259 4.22 -17.30 26.54
C ASP A 259 4.82 -15.97 26.04
N TYR A 260 4.73 -14.91 26.86
CA TYR A 260 5.22 -13.59 26.45
C TYR A 260 6.73 -13.57 26.20
N ALA A 261 7.52 -14.29 26.98
CA ALA A 261 8.98 -14.29 26.85
C ALA A 261 9.42 -14.91 25.53
N GLU A 262 8.80 -16.04 25.17
CA GLU A 262 9.02 -16.71 23.89
C GLU A 262 8.56 -15.83 22.70
N LEU A 263 7.43 -15.15 22.83
CA LEU A 263 6.94 -14.22 21.81
C LEU A 263 7.91 -13.06 21.57
N VAL A 264 8.41 -12.43 22.62
CA VAL A 264 9.31 -11.27 22.47
C VAL A 264 10.67 -11.71 21.92
N THR A 265 11.16 -12.88 22.34
CA THR A 265 12.43 -13.42 21.86
C THR A 265 12.38 -13.71 20.35
N HIS A 266 11.31 -14.34 19.87
CA HIS A 266 11.18 -14.71 18.47
C HIS A 266 10.82 -13.52 17.56
N PHE A 267 9.77 -12.76 17.89
CA PHE A 267 9.30 -11.67 17.03
C PHE A 267 10.15 -10.40 17.16
N LYS A 268 10.91 -10.25 18.25
CA LYS A 268 11.59 -9.01 18.65
C LYS A 268 10.59 -7.85 18.86
N PRO A 269 10.98 -6.74 19.52
CA PRO A 269 10.06 -5.63 19.76
C PRO A 269 9.42 -5.08 18.48
N ASN A 270 10.16 -5.02 17.36
CA ASN A 270 9.60 -4.59 16.07
C ASN A 270 8.54 -5.55 15.48
N GLY A 271 8.74 -6.87 15.55
CA GLY A 271 7.74 -7.84 15.06
C GLY A 271 6.50 -7.89 15.94
N LEU A 272 6.63 -7.63 17.24
CA LEU A 272 5.49 -7.46 18.14
C LEU A 272 4.69 -6.19 17.84
N ARG A 273 5.34 -5.09 17.43
CA ARG A 273 4.64 -3.87 16.97
C ARG A 273 3.73 -4.13 15.77
N ALA A 274 4.16 -5.00 14.84
CA ALA A 274 3.33 -5.41 13.71
C ALA A 274 2.10 -6.24 14.14
N ASN A 275 2.19 -6.92 15.29
CA ASN A 275 1.16 -7.83 15.81
C ASN A 275 0.44 -7.31 17.08
N LEU A 276 0.45 -5.98 17.32
CA LEU A 276 -0.14 -5.37 18.53
C LEU A 276 -1.59 -5.76 18.78
N THR A 277 -2.36 -5.98 17.71
CA THR A 277 -3.77 -6.38 17.82
C THR A 277 -3.89 -7.80 18.39
N VAL A 278 -3.01 -8.71 18.01
CA VAL A 278 -2.98 -10.08 18.53
C VAL A 278 -2.47 -10.10 19.97
N LEU A 279 -1.42 -9.34 20.28
CA LEU A 279 -0.95 -9.13 21.66
C LEU A 279 -2.04 -8.59 22.57
N ARG A 280 -2.77 -7.56 22.14
CA ARG A 280 -3.88 -7.01 22.90
C ARG A 280 -4.97 -8.05 23.15
N TRP A 281 -5.26 -8.91 22.18
CA TRP A 281 -6.19 -10.01 22.38
C TRP A 281 -5.68 -11.01 23.44
N LEU A 282 -4.40 -11.38 23.40
CA LEU A 282 -3.81 -12.28 24.38
C LEU A 282 -3.88 -11.68 25.80
N LEU A 283 -3.68 -10.38 25.93
CA LEU A 283 -3.83 -9.65 27.20
C LEU A 283 -5.29 -9.55 27.67
N ASP A 284 -6.19 -9.11 26.80
CA ASP A 284 -7.63 -9.00 27.09
C ASP A 284 -8.26 -10.35 27.48
N THR A 285 -7.62 -11.47 27.11
CA THR A 285 -8.09 -12.84 27.41
C THR A 285 -7.22 -13.59 28.43
N ASN A 286 -6.28 -12.89 29.10
CA ASN A 286 -5.35 -13.44 30.09
C ASN A 286 -4.59 -14.69 29.59
N GLN A 287 -4.27 -14.75 28.30
CA GLN A 287 -3.45 -15.83 27.72
C GLN A 287 -1.95 -15.61 27.90
N ILE A 288 -1.53 -14.37 28.19
CA ILE A 288 -0.14 -14.01 28.50
C ILE A 288 -0.10 -12.99 29.64
N ILE A 289 1.00 -12.99 30.40
CA ILE A 289 1.32 -11.98 31.40
C ILE A 289 2.53 -11.18 30.87
N VAL A 290 2.43 -9.85 30.81
CA VAL A 290 3.55 -9.01 30.36
C VAL A 290 4.55 -8.87 31.47
N ASP A 291 5.79 -9.25 31.19
CA ASP A 291 6.94 -8.83 31.97
C ASP A 291 7.41 -7.47 31.44
N GLU A 292 7.11 -6.39 32.19
CA GLU A 292 7.49 -5.02 31.81
C GLU A 292 9.02 -4.83 31.80
N ALA A 293 9.75 -5.53 32.67
CA ALA A 293 11.22 -5.44 32.72
C ALA A 293 11.84 -6.06 31.46
N LEU A 294 11.38 -7.25 31.06
CA LEU A 294 11.86 -7.92 29.84
C LEU A 294 11.60 -7.09 28.57
N LYS A 295 10.46 -6.39 28.53
CA LYS A 295 10.10 -5.52 27.40
C LYS A 295 11.04 -4.32 27.27
N ASP A 296 11.35 -3.67 28.39
CA ASP A 296 12.25 -2.52 28.42
C ASP A 296 13.68 -2.92 28.07
N ASP A 297 14.15 -4.07 28.56
CA ASP A 297 15.48 -4.61 28.24
C ASP A 297 15.64 -4.89 26.74
N LEU A 298 14.64 -5.54 26.13
CA LEU A 298 14.67 -5.83 24.69
C LEU A 298 14.59 -4.55 23.84
N ALA A 299 13.87 -3.52 24.31
CA ALA A 299 13.87 -2.21 23.66
C ALA A 299 15.22 -1.47 23.78
N GLU A 300 15.91 -1.57 24.92
CA GLU A 300 17.26 -0.99 25.07
C GLU A 300 18.28 -1.73 24.21
N LEU A 301 18.21 -3.07 24.10
CA LEU A 301 19.07 -3.85 23.21
C LEU A 301 18.90 -3.46 21.73
N GLU A 302 17.66 -3.26 21.26
CA GLU A 302 17.42 -2.74 19.90
C GLU A 302 18.06 -1.36 19.69
N ARG A 303 17.97 -0.46 20.69
CA ARG A 303 18.59 0.87 20.59
C ARG A 303 20.11 0.80 20.60
N ILE A 304 20.70 -0.11 21.39
CA ILE A 304 22.15 -0.37 21.39
C ILE A 304 22.57 -0.86 19.99
N GLN A 305 21.86 -1.82 19.41
CA GLN A 305 22.12 -2.29 18.06
C GLN A 305 22.02 -1.16 17.02
N ALA A 306 21.01 -0.29 17.14
CA ALA A 306 20.86 0.87 16.26
C ALA A 306 22.03 1.86 16.37
N LEU A 307 22.68 1.96 17.54
CA LEU A 307 23.92 2.74 17.66
C LEU A 307 25.06 2.09 16.88
N PHE A 308 25.26 0.77 17.01
CA PHE A 308 26.30 0.05 16.26
C PHE A 308 26.14 0.20 14.75
N ASN A 309 24.90 0.22 14.25
CA ASN A 309 24.61 0.42 12.82
C ASN A 309 25.03 1.80 12.28
N LYS A 310 25.40 2.77 13.14
CA LYS A 310 25.99 4.05 12.70
C LYS A 310 27.44 3.92 12.25
N LEU A 311 28.12 2.85 12.67
CA LEU A 311 29.50 2.58 12.28
C LEU A 311 29.50 1.90 10.91
N LYS A 312 30.35 2.37 9.99
CA LYS A 312 30.51 1.72 8.68
C LYS A 312 31.15 0.33 8.82
N GLU A 313 32.08 0.20 9.76
CA GLU A 313 32.83 -1.02 10.05
C GLU A 313 32.95 -1.21 11.56
N SER A 314 33.30 -2.42 11.99
CA SER A 314 33.51 -2.73 13.41
C SER A 314 34.79 -2.05 13.91
N VAL A 315 34.66 -1.16 14.89
CA VAL A 315 35.80 -0.45 15.50
C VAL A 315 36.22 -1.15 16.80
N PRO A 316 37.45 -1.69 16.90
CA PRO A 316 37.89 -2.51 18.03
C PRO A 316 37.74 -1.85 19.40
N CYS A 317 38.06 -0.55 19.51
CA CYS A 317 37.95 0.17 20.78
C CYS A 317 36.50 0.33 21.27
N ILE A 318 35.52 0.41 20.36
CA ILE A 318 34.10 0.43 20.71
C ILE A 318 33.63 -0.96 21.15
N ALA A 319 34.08 -2.01 20.45
CA ALA A 319 33.74 -3.38 20.83
C ALA A 319 34.27 -3.74 22.22
N SER A 320 35.53 -3.42 22.51
CA SER A 320 36.15 -3.62 23.83
C SER A 320 35.44 -2.80 24.92
N TYR A 321 35.08 -1.55 24.63
CA TYR A 321 34.33 -0.72 25.57
C TYR A 321 32.95 -1.28 25.87
N TYR A 322 32.23 -1.75 24.84
CA TYR A 322 30.94 -2.39 25.00
C TYR A 322 31.02 -3.67 25.84
N GLN A 323 32.03 -4.52 25.62
CA GLN A 323 32.26 -5.71 26.45
C GLN A 323 32.48 -5.36 27.93
N LYS A 324 33.26 -4.31 28.21
CA LYS A 324 33.47 -3.80 29.58
C LYS A 324 32.16 -3.31 30.21
N LEU A 325 31.31 -2.62 29.45
CA LEU A 325 30.00 -2.17 29.93
C LEU A 325 29.02 -3.33 30.13
N GLN A 326 29.02 -4.31 29.22
CA GLN A 326 28.18 -5.49 29.29
C GLN A 326 28.51 -6.33 30.52
N ARG A 327 29.79 -6.57 30.82
CA ARG A 327 30.21 -7.27 32.05
C ARG A 327 29.69 -6.60 33.32
N ARG A 328 29.68 -5.26 33.37
CA ARG A 328 29.11 -4.51 34.51
C ARG A 328 27.58 -4.64 34.59
N CYS A 329 26.91 -4.81 33.45
CA CYS A 329 25.47 -5.07 33.38
C CYS A 329 25.17 -6.48 33.89
N ASP A 330 25.93 -7.48 33.45
CA ASP A 330 25.80 -8.88 33.84
C ASP A 330 26.06 -9.08 35.35
N GLU A 331 26.99 -8.31 35.92
CA GLU A 331 27.27 -8.25 37.37
C GLU A 331 26.21 -7.46 38.18
N GLY A 332 25.15 -6.96 37.54
CA GLY A 332 24.08 -6.18 38.19
C GLY A 332 24.49 -4.78 38.65
N LYS A 333 25.69 -4.31 38.30
CA LYS A 333 26.22 -2.99 38.71
C LYS A 333 25.63 -1.84 37.90
N THR A 334 25.02 -2.13 36.74
CA THR A 334 24.43 -1.14 35.83
C THR A 334 23.26 -1.76 35.04
N SER A 335 22.40 -0.94 34.42
CA SER A 335 21.32 -1.39 33.53
C SER A 335 21.67 -1.24 32.04
N LEU A 336 20.94 -1.93 31.16
CA LEU A 336 21.09 -1.79 29.70
C LEU A 336 20.90 -0.35 29.22
N LYS A 337 20.00 0.40 29.87
CA LYS A 337 19.82 1.84 29.63
C LYS A 337 21.10 2.64 29.90
N SER A 338 21.79 2.35 31.00
CA SER A 338 23.08 2.98 31.34
C SER A 338 24.18 2.59 30.35
N VAL A 339 24.21 1.32 29.90
CA VAL A 339 25.12 0.86 28.84
C VAL A 339 24.91 1.69 27.56
N ARG A 340 23.66 1.83 27.10
CA ARG A 340 23.32 2.63 25.92
C ARG A 340 23.76 4.09 26.06
N LEU A 341 23.48 4.72 27.20
CA LEU A 341 23.82 6.12 27.46
C LEU A 341 25.33 6.37 27.47
N ALA A 342 26.13 5.41 27.96
CA ALA A 342 27.59 5.48 27.94
C ALA A 342 28.17 5.20 26.55
N LEU A 343 27.56 4.29 25.79
CA LEU A 343 28.02 3.91 24.46
C LEU A 343 27.74 4.97 23.39
N GLN A 344 26.59 5.66 23.50
CA GLN A 344 26.16 6.66 22.52
C GLN A 344 27.20 7.76 22.22
N PRO A 345 27.83 8.42 23.21
CA PRO A 345 28.83 9.43 22.92
C PRO A 345 30.10 8.85 22.27
N ALA A 346 30.52 7.64 22.65
CA ALA A 346 31.67 6.96 22.05
C ALA A 346 31.43 6.68 20.56
N ILE A 347 30.26 6.09 20.22
CA ILE A 347 29.89 5.81 18.83
C ILE A 347 29.71 7.09 18.02
N ASP A 348 29.07 8.12 18.59
CA ASP A 348 28.89 9.40 17.89
C ASP A 348 30.25 10.07 17.59
N LEU A 349 31.25 9.98 18.50
CA LEU A 349 32.60 10.50 18.28
C LEU A 349 33.31 9.78 17.12
N ILE A 350 33.23 8.45 17.09
CA ILE A 350 33.88 7.61 16.07
C ILE A 350 33.21 7.80 14.70
N SER A 351 31.87 7.70 14.65
CA SER A 351 31.11 7.78 13.39
C SER A 351 31.18 9.16 12.74
N THR A 352 31.15 10.25 13.51
CA THR A 352 31.19 11.62 12.95
C THR A 352 32.54 11.96 12.31
N ASN A 353 33.62 11.33 12.79
CA ASN A 353 34.98 11.60 12.34
C ASN A 353 35.55 10.47 11.46
N GLU A 354 34.73 9.49 11.09
CA GLU A 354 35.12 8.31 10.29
C GLU A 354 36.38 7.61 10.83
N VAL A 355 36.48 7.50 12.15
CA VAL A 355 37.64 6.90 12.82
C VAL A 355 37.61 5.39 12.64
N THR A 356 38.71 4.83 12.15
CA THR A 356 38.87 3.38 11.91
C THR A 356 39.43 2.64 13.12
N ASP A 357 40.26 3.30 13.95
CA ASP A 357 40.90 2.68 15.11
C ASP A 357 40.54 3.38 16.42
N TYR A 358 41.16 4.53 16.73
CA TYR A 358 40.89 5.34 17.91
C TYR A 358 40.90 6.84 17.60
N PRO A 359 40.14 7.67 18.34
CA PRO A 359 40.01 9.09 18.06
C PRO A 359 41.26 9.86 18.51
N THR A 360 41.56 10.97 17.84
CA THR A 360 42.63 11.90 18.21
C THR A 360 42.13 12.98 19.18
N GLN A 361 43.06 13.69 19.83
CA GLN A 361 42.73 14.80 20.73
C GLN A 361 41.94 15.91 20.02
N ASP A 362 42.29 16.21 18.77
CA ASP A 362 41.58 17.21 17.98
C ASP A 362 40.15 16.76 17.66
N GLN A 363 39.94 15.50 17.27
CA GLN A 363 38.61 14.94 17.02
C GLN A 363 37.74 14.95 18.29
N LEU A 364 38.31 14.63 19.45
CA LEU A 364 37.63 14.72 20.75
C LEU A 364 37.24 16.17 21.07
N ASN A 365 38.15 17.13 20.89
CA ASN A 365 37.90 18.54 21.14
C ASN A 365 36.79 19.06 20.22
N GLN A 366 36.88 18.80 18.92
CA GLN A 366 35.86 19.20 17.94
C GLN A 366 34.48 18.61 18.26
N TYR A 367 34.44 17.36 18.68
CA TYR A 367 33.22 16.70 19.11
C TYR A 367 32.60 17.38 20.34
N LEU A 368 33.40 17.66 21.38
CA LEU A 368 32.93 18.27 22.61
C LEU A 368 32.56 19.75 22.45
N VAL A 369 33.16 20.46 21.50
CA VAL A 369 32.70 21.81 21.10
C VAL A 369 31.25 21.76 20.60
N LYS A 370 30.91 20.75 19.77
CA LYS A 370 29.55 20.55 19.26
C LYS A 370 28.60 19.99 20.33
N LYS A 371 29.05 19.04 21.15
CA LYS A 371 28.22 18.29 22.12
C LYS A 371 28.72 18.42 23.57
N SER A 372 28.92 19.65 24.04
CA SER A 372 29.40 19.94 25.41
C SER A 372 28.61 19.25 26.55
N GLY A 373 27.31 18.99 26.36
CA GLY A 373 26.51 18.25 27.35
C GLY A 373 26.90 16.78 27.54
N GLN A 374 27.73 16.21 26.66
CA GLN A 374 28.14 14.81 26.70
C GLN A 374 29.51 14.58 27.35
N THR A 375 30.15 15.63 27.89
CA THR A 375 31.47 15.55 28.53
C THR A 375 31.52 14.50 29.65
N ALA A 376 30.52 14.46 30.53
CA ALA A 376 30.48 13.45 31.60
C ALA A 376 30.30 12.03 31.05
N ALA A 377 29.41 11.87 30.06
CA ALA A 377 29.09 10.56 29.49
C ALA A 377 30.26 9.96 28.70
N ILE A 378 31.07 10.78 28.01
CA ILE A 378 32.22 10.30 27.24
C ILE A 378 33.44 9.97 28.10
N THR A 379 33.52 10.52 29.32
CA THR A 379 34.68 10.33 30.22
C THR A 379 34.97 8.84 30.47
N GLY A 380 33.92 8.01 30.58
CA GLY A 380 34.09 6.57 30.75
C GLY A 380 34.80 5.88 29.58
N PHE A 381 34.54 6.34 28.36
CA PHE A 381 35.21 5.84 27.15
C PHE A 381 36.66 6.33 27.07
N ILE A 382 36.91 7.61 27.39
CA ILE A 382 38.28 8.15 27.45
C ILE A 382 39.16 7.39 28.45
N ASN A 383 38.63 7.11 29.64
CA ASN A 383 39.34 6.31 30.64
C ASN A 383 39.61 4.88 30.16
N HIS A 384 38.71 4.30 29.36
CA HIS A 384 38.92 2.99 28.75
C HIS A 384 40.01 3.03 27.67
N LEU A 385 40.04 4.06 26.83
CA LEU A 385 41.13 4.27 25.86
C LEU A 385 42.49 4.46 26.56
N LYS A 386 42.50 5.16 27.70
CA LYS A 386 43.72 5.32 28.51
C LYS A 386 44.19 3.99 29.11
N SER A 387 43.28 3.17 29.63
CA SER A 387 43.63 1.92 30.31
C SER A 387 44.00 0.78 29.36
N GLU A 388 43.21 0.54 28.31
CA GLU A 388 43.37 -0.64 27.43
C GLU A 388 44.24 -0.36 26.20
N TYR A 389 44.28 0.90 25.74
CA TYR A 389 44.94 1.29 24.48
C TYR A 389 46.10 2.27 24.69
N HIS A 390 46.41 2.62 25.94
CA HIS A 390 47.45 3.59 26.31
C HIS A 390 47.36 4.89 25.51
N ARG A 391 46.13 5.40 25.32
CA ARG A 391 45.88 6.67 24.65
C ARG A 391 45.58 7.75 25.68
N GLU A 392 46.44 8.75 25.74
CA GLU A 392 46.30 9.90 26.63
C GLU A 392 45.45 10.99 25.96
N LEU A 393 44.14 10.78 25.97
CA LEU A 393 43.18 11.82 25.59
C LEU A 393 42.72 12.56 26.84
N GLU A 394 42.70 13.88 26.77
CA GLU A 394 42.33 14.74 27.89
C GLU A 394 41.11 15.60 27.56
N ILE A 395 40.28 15.85 28.58
CA ILE A 395 39.13 16.74 28.46
C ILE A 395 39.51 18.09 29.07
N ASP A 396 40.09 18.98 28.26
CA ASP A 396 40.32 20.36 28.67
C ASP A 396 39.07 21.21 28.42
N ARG A 397 38.28 21.40 29.49
CA ARG A 397 37.06 22.21 29.47
C ARG A 397 37.33 23.67 29.11
N LYS A 398 38.48 24.23 29.51
CA LYS A 398 38.82 25.63 29.23
C LYS A 398 39.13 25.79 27.75
N LEU A 399 39.94 24.90 27.19
CA LEU A 399 40.25 24.89 25.76
C LEU A 399 39.00 24.68 24.90
N ILE A 400 38.15 23.71 25.26
CA ILE A 400 36.88 23.45 24.54
C ILE A 400 35.99 24.71 24.55
N GLN A 401 35.87 25.38 25.69
CA GLN A 401 35.09 26.61 25.80
C GLN A 401 35.71 27.75 24.97
N GLN A 402 37.04 27.89 24.96
CA GLN A 402 37.74 28.88 24.14
C GLN A 402 37.52 28.65 22.64
N ILE A 403 37.65 27.40 22.17
CA ILE A 403 37.40 27.03 20.77
C ILE A 403 35.95 27.35 20.40
N LYS A 404 34.99 26.99 21.27
CA LYS A 404 33.57 27.27 21.06
C LYS A 404 33.30 28.78 20.93
N THR A 405 33.82 29.59 21.84
CA THR A 405 33.67 31.06 21.79
C THR A 405 34.27 31.64 20.51
N LYS A 406 35.45 31.14 20.09
CA LYS A 406 36.12 31.57 18.84
C LYS A 406 35.30 31.21 17.60
N GLN A 407 34.78 29.98 17.53
CA GLN A 407 33.92 29.53 16.43
C GLN A 407 32.61 30.31 16.37
N LEU A 408 31.97 30.54 17.52
CA LEU A 408 30.73 31.30 17.60
C LEU A 408 30.94 32.75 17.15
N LYS A 409 32.04 33.38 17.57
CA LYS A 409 32.41 34.73 17.09
C LYS A 409 32.60 34.77 15.59
N LYS A 410 33.33 33.81 15.01
CA LYS A 410 33.50 33.72 13.55
C LYS A 410 32.16 33.55 12.83
N HIS A 411 31.30 32.64 13.32
CA HIS A 411 29.98 32.40 12.74
C HIS A 411 29.09 33.66 12.79
N CYS A 412 28.97 34.30 13.96
CA CYS A 412 28.21 35.53 14.11
C CYS A 412 28.73 36.64 13.18
N SER A 413 30.06 36.83 13.09
CA SER A 413 30.63 37.82 12.16
C SER A 413 30.30 37.53 10.69
N GLN A 414 30.38 36.26 10.25
CA GLN A 414 30.00 35.86 8.89
C GLN A 414 28.51 36.08 8.63
N ARG A 415 27.67 35.65 9.58
CA ARG A 415 26.22 35.76 9.46
C ARG A 415 25.75 37.22 9.46
N LEU A 416 26.40 38.10 10.22
CA LEU A 416 26.14 39.53 10.21
C LEU A 416 26.31 40.10 8.80
N ILE A 417 27.44 39.79 8.15
CA ILE A 417 27.73 40.24 6.77
C ILE A 417 26.68 39.71 5.79
N GLU A 418 26.30 38.44 5.90
CA GLU A 418 25.27 37.83 5.04
C GLU A 418 23.91 38.53 5.16
N LEU A 419 23.46 38.79 6.40
CA LEU A 419 22.19 39.45 6.66
C LEU A 419 22.21 40.92 6.18
N TYR A 420 23.35 41.62 6.32
CA TYR A 420 23.49 42.99 5.82
C TYR A 420 23.42 43.11 4.29
N LYS A 421 23.89 42.08 3.57
CA LYS A 421 23.85 42.04 2.09
C LYS A 421 22.44 41.86 1.53
N LYS A 422 21.49 41.38 2.33
CA LYS A 422 20.09 41.24 1.91
C LYS A 422 19.37 42.57 1.96
N SER A 423 18.54 42.82 0.95
CA SER A 423 17.68 44.01 0.85
C SER A 423 16.44 43.90 1.73
N GLU A 424 15.84 42.71 1.81
CA GLU A 424 14.68 42.41 2.65
C GLU A 424 15.00 41.20 3.54
N LEU A 425 14.55 41.26 4.79
CA LEU A 425 14.72 40.21 5.79
C LEU A 425 13.36 39.68 6.20
N THR A 426 13.24 38.35 6.28
CA THR A 426 12.07 37.72 6.90
C THR A 426 12.05 37.94 8.42
N ASP A 427 10.89 37.81 9.07
CA ASP A 427 10.77 37.96 10.53
C ASP A 427 11.78 37.09 11.31
N ASN A 428 12.04 35.87 10.84
CA ASN A 428 13.04 34.98 11.44
C ASN A 428 14.47 35.53 11.29
N GLU A 429 14.78 36.12 10.13
CA GLU A 429 16.09 36.70 9.85
C GLU A 429 16.30 38.03 10.56
N GLN A 430 15.24 38.80 10.81
CA GLN A 430 15.28 39.99 11.66
C GLN A 430 15.63 39.62 13.10
N MET A 431 14.99 38.57 13.65
CA MET A 431 15.34 38.08 14.99
C MET A 431 16.75 37.47 15.01
N GLU A 432 17.16 36.78 13.95
CA GLU A 432 18.54 36.31 13.81
C GLU A 432 19.55 37.46 13.78
N LEU A 433 19.24 38.56 13.09
CA LEU A 433 20.06 39.77 13.05
C LEU A 433 20.26 40.36 14.45
N ILE A 434 19.19 40.48 15.24
CA ILE A 434 19.26 40.94 16.63
C ILE A 434 20.20 40.04 17.44
N TYR A 435 20.03 38.72 17.36
CA TYR A 435 20.90 37.77 18.06
C TYR A 435 22.38 37.97 17.70
N VAL A 436 22.68 38.08 16.41
CA VAL A 436 24.05 38.24 15.92
C VAL A 436 24.65 39.57 16.36
N VAL A 437 23.88 40.66 16.35
CA VAL A 437 24.31 41.99 16.81
C VAL A 437 24.59 41.99 18.30
N LEU A 438 23.71 41.41 19.11
CA LEU A 438 23.90 41.29 20.56
C LEU A 438 25.16 40.52 20.90
N TYR A 439 25.42 39.42 20.17
CA TYR A 439 26.64 38.66 20.37
C TYR A 439 27.89 39.44 19.90
N SER A 440 27.81 40.10 18.74
CA SER A 440 28.98 40.75 18.13
C SER A 440 29.41 42.03 18.85
N LEU A 441 28.45 42.83 19.33
CA LEU A 441 28.72 44.10 20.03
C LEU A 441 28.88 43.91 21.53
N HIS A 442 28.02 43.08 22.13
CA HIS A 442 27.90 43.00 23.60
C HIS A 442 28.42 41.67 24.18
N SER A 443 28.84 40.72 23.34
CA SER A 443 29.25 39.38 23.76
C SER A 443 28.18 38.63 24.57
N VAL A 444 26.90 38.88 24.27
CA VAL A 444 25.75 38.26 24.96
C VAL A 444 25.03 37.25 24.05
N GLU A 445 24.79 36.04 24.56
CA GLU A 445 24.10 34.96 23.84
C GLU A 445 22.58 34.94 24.11
N ILE A 446 21.79 35.63 23.29
CA ILE A 446 20.32 35.58 23.35
C ILE A 446 19.76 34.78 22.17
N LYS A 447 19.70 33.44 22.31
CA LYS A 447 19.42 32.51 21.20
C LYS A 447 18.06 32.68 20.50
N LYS A 448 17.09 33.33 21.15
CA LYS A 448 15.74 33.57 20.62
C LYS A 448 15.26 34.95 21.06
N PRO A 449 15.77 36.03 20.44
CA PRO A 449 15.31 37.35 20.77
C PRO A 449 13.86 37.53 20.34
N LYS A 450 13.15 38.44 21.01
CA LYS A 450 11.75 38.73 20.72
C LYS A 450 11.57 40.21 20.42
N GLN A 451 10.66 40.52 19.51
CA GLN A 451 10.41 41.89 19.06
C GLN A 451 9.84 42.80 20.16
N ASP A 452 9.05 42.25 21.08
CA ASP A 452 8.46 42.95 22.24
C ASP A 452 9.49 43.43 23.27
N LYS A 453 10.76 43.01 23.13
CA LYS A 453 11.87 43.41 23.98
C LYS A 453 12.70 44.57 23.40
N ILE A 454 12.33 45.07 22.22
CA ILE A 454 12.97 46.23 21.61
C ILE A 454 12.30 47.50 22.16
N LEU A 455 13.10 48.39 22.73
CA LEU A 455 12.68 49.65 23.33
C LEU A 455 13.30 50.81 22.57
N LEU A 456 12.52 51.89 22.39
CA LEU A 456 13.02 53.14 21.85
C LEU A 456 12.97 54.18 22.97
N LEU A 457 14.13 54.64 23.43
CA LEU A 457 14.28 55.64 24.49
C LEU A 457 15.05 56.81 23.90
N ASP A 458 14.44 58.01 23.92
CA ASP A 458 15.04 59.25 23.39
C ASP A 458 15.63 59.12 21.97
N GLY A 459 14.95 58.36 21.10
CA GLY A 459 15.37 58.13 19.72
C GLY A 459 16.47 57.07 19.54
N VAL A 460 16.88 56.40 20.62
CA VAL A 460 17.89 55.32 20.60
C VAL A 460 17.23 53.97 20.87
N ALA A 461 17.55 52.98 20.03
CA ALA A 461 17.01 51.63 20.16
C ALA A 461 17.84 50.77 21.13
N TYR A 462 17.15 50.03 22.00
CA TYR A 462 17.74 49.09 22.94
C TYR A 462 17.01 47.74 22.90
N TYR A 463 17.73 46.66 23.15
CA TYR A 463 17.16 45.35 23.44
C TYR A 463 17.21 45.09 24.94
N ARG A 464 16.06 44.90 25.58
CA ARG A 464 15.98 44.59 27.01
C ARG A 464 16.07 43.09 27.27
N SER A 465 17.08 42.68 28.02
CA SER A 465 17.18 41.30 28.52
C SER A 465 17.49 41.33 30.01
N GLU A 466 16.66 40.63 30.79
CA GLU A 466 16.70 40.67 32.25
C GLU A 466 16.62 42.13 32.75
N ASP A 467 17.63 42.58 33.49
CA ASP A 467 17.74 43.93 34.06
C ASP A 467 18.71 44.84 33.30
N ARG A 468 19.07 44.49 32.04
CA ARG A 468 20.02 45.26 31.23
C ARG A 468 19.46 45.60 29.86
N ASP A 469 19.75 46.82 29.44
CA ASP A 469 19.39 47.36 28.12
C ASP A 469 20.64 47.38 27.23
N TYR A 470 20.57 46.66 26.11
CA TYR A 470 21.67 46.51 25.16
C TYR A 470 21.44 47.41 23.96
N PHE A 471 22.36 48.35 23.70
CA PHE A 471 22.26 49.25 22.57
C PHE A 471 22.14 48.50 21.23
N LEU A 472 21.16 48.90 20.42
CA LEU A 472 20.98 48.46 19.04
C LEU A 472 21.30 49.63 18.10
N PRO A 473 22.25 49.47 17.16
CA PRO A 473 22.52 50.48 16.15
C PRO A 473 21.26 50.88 15.35
N GLN A 474 21.17 52.15 14.96
CA GLN A 474 19.99 52.71 14.30
C GLN A 474 19.68 52.03 12.96
N ASP A 475 20.71 51.66 12.20
CA ASP A 475 20.61 50.93 10.94
C ASP A 475 20.02 49.51 11.13
N ILE A 476 20.32 48.87 12.27
CA ILE A 476 19.71 47.59 12.66
C ILE A 476 18.23 47.79 12.98
N TYR A 477 17.90 48.82 13.76
CA TYR A 477 16.52 49.11 14.15
C TYR A 477 15.61 49.37 12.94
N GLN A 478 16.08 50.15 11.97
CA GLN A 478 15.35 50.44 10.73
C GLN A 478 15.08 49.18 9.89
N ARG A 479 16.02 48.22 9.87
CA ARG A 479 15.86 46.95 9.16
C ARG A 479 14.86 45.99 9.82
N ILE A 480 14.57 46.18 11.10
CA ILE A 480 13.63 45.35 11.87
C ILE A 480 12.23 45.97 11.86
N ASN A 481 12.13 47.31 11.91
CA ASN A 481 10.86 48.04 11.90
C ASN A 481 10.81 49.06 10.75
N PRO A 482 10.54 48.63 9.50
CA PRO A 482 10.53 49.50 8.33
C PRO A 482 9.41 50.56 8.32
N GLN A 483 8.49 50.53 9.30
CA GLN A 483 7.39 51.51 9.43
C GLN A 483 7.83 52.88 10.01
N PHE A 484 9.10 53.02 10.42
CA PHE A 484 9.66 54.25 11.02
C PHE A 484 10.82 54.87 10.22
N SER A 485 10.93 54.54 8.92
CA SER A 485 11.87 55.18 7.99
C SER A 485 11.29 56.40 7.32
#